data_AF-A0A9W8N9P1-F1
#
_entry.id   AF-A0A9W8N9P1-F1
#
_cell.length_a   1.000
_cell.length_b   1.000
_cell.length_c   1.000
_cell.angle_alpha   90.00
_cell.angle_beta   90.00
_cell.angle_gamma   90.00
#
_symmetry.space_group_name_H-M   'P 1'
#
loop_
_entity.id
_entity.type
_entity.pdbx_description
1 polymer ?
#
loop_
_entity_poly.entity_id
_entity_poly.type
_entity_poly.pdbx_seq_one_letter_code
_entity_poly.pdbx_strand_id
1 'polypeptide(L)'
;MSWWSLLLLLPPILEVPLIFETVRGPLGGLIVHYIPSVLVITLPPTSEVYSFILEVEGYPGQIYGLAITLGLIWLRYKRPDLKRPFKAWMPAVYFRALLCVALLAAPFFPPSVPDPDGLWYATYAVVGVGVIVFGVLYWLVWTIILPRLGGYRLEEKEDVLDDGTTITVLARVPKAE
;
A
#
# COMPACT_ATOMS: atom_id res chain seq x y z
N MET A 1 -9.87 22.50 37.91
CA MET A 1 -10.33 22.47 36.51
C MET A 1 -9.19 21.86 35.70
N SER A 2 -9.20 20.53 35.53
CA SER A 2 -8.02 19.80 35.05
C SER A 2 -8.00 19.80 33.52
N TRP A 3 -6.80 19.94 32.97
CA TRP A 3 -6.51 19.95 31.53
C TRP A 3 -6.96 18.66 30.80
N TRP A 4 -7.35 17.62 31.54
CA TRP A 4 -7.82 16.33 31.04
C TRP A 4 -9.25 16.34 30.49
N SER A 5 -10.09 17.30 30.88
CA SER A 5 -11.50 17.34 30.47
C SER A 5 -11.72 17.89 29.04
N LEU A 6 -10.74 18.59 28.47
CA LEU A 6 -10.81 19.13 27.10
C LEU A 6 -10.41 18.12 26.02
N LEU A 7 -9.72 17.04 26.39
CA LEU A 7 -9.29 15.97 25.47
C LEU A 7 -10.41 14.97 25.11
N LEU A 8 -11.55 15.02 25.81
CA LEU A 8 -12.70 14.10 25.60
C LEU A 8 -13.73 14.61 24.58
N LEU A 9 -13.53 15.80 24.02
CA LEU A 9 -14.43 16.42 23.02
C LEU A 9 -13.89 16.37 21.58
N LEU A 10 -12.70 15.84 21.36
CA LEU A 10 -12.13 15.67 20.01
C LEU A 10 -12.44 14.27 19.47
N PRO A 11 -12.97 14.13 18.23
CA PRO A 11 -13.00 12.83 17.56
C PRO A 11 -11.55 12.31 17.40
N PRO A 12 -11.20 11.12 17.94
CA PRO A 12 -9.81 10.77 18.26
C PRO A 12 -8.97 10.25 17.07
N ILE A 13 -9.11 10.82 15.85
CA ILE A 13 -8.36 10.37 14.65
C ILE A 13 -7.81 11.53 13.80
N LEU A 14 -8.15 12.79 14.10
CA LEU A 14 -7.83 13.95 13.25
C LEU A 14 -6.62 14.80 13.70
N GLU A 15 -5.73 14.27 14.55
CA GLU A 15 -4.40 14.89 14.79
C GLU A 15 -3.26 14.23 14.00
N VAL A 16 -3.57 13.25 13.15
CA VAL A 16 -2.60 12.81 12.14
C VAL A 16 -2.25 13.96 11.17
N PRO A 17 -3.16 14.82 10.66
CA PRO A 17 -2.83 15.89 9.72
C PRO A 17 -1.92 17.00 10.27
N LEU A 18 -1.92 17.25 11.60
CA LEU A 18 -1.21 18.40 12.16
C LEU A 18 0.33 18.25 12.08
N ILE A 19 0.83 17.01 12.03
CA ILE A 19 2.26 16.72 11.76
C ILE A 19 2.60 16.98 10.28
N PHE A 20 1.61 16.96 9.38
CA PHE A 20 1.80 17.03 7.93
C PHE A 20 1.78 18.47 7.41
N GLU A 21 1.35 19.43 8.22
CA GLU A 21 1.04 20.80 7.77
C GLU A 21 2.16 21.81 8.08
N THR A 22 3.07 21.50 9.02
CA THR A 22 4.07 22.47 9.50
C THR A 22 5.36 22.54 8.66
N VAL A 23 5.56 21.61 7.72
CA VAL A 23 6.73 21.58 6.84
C VAL A 23 6.26 21.41 5.41
N ARG A 24 6.73 22.28 4.50
CA ARG A 24 6.38 22.28 3.06
C ARG A 24 6.97 21.07 2.30
N GLY A 25 6.77 19.87 2.79
CA GLY A 25 7.28 18.63 2.23
C GLY A 25 6.46 17.41 2.67
N PRO A 26 6.61 16.25 1.99
CA PRO A 26 5.80 15.06 2.24
C PRO A 26 6.23 14.31 3.52
N LEU A 27 6.34 14.99 4.66
CA LEU A 27 6.80 14.42 5.93
C LEU A 27 5.97 13.22 6.38
N GLY A 28 4.68 13.28 6.10
CA GLY A 28 3.77 12.16 6.28
C GLY A 28 4.22 10.87 5.60
N GLY A 29 4.45 10.96 4.29
CA GLY A 29 4.96 9.83 3.50
C GLY A 29 6.33 9.39 4.02
N LEU A 30 7.19 10.35 4.37
CA LEU A 30 8.51 10.05 4.92
C LEU A 30 8.43 9.23 6.21
N ILE A 31 7.58 9.60 7.17
CA ILE A 31 7.41 8.84 8.43
C ILE A 31 6.86 7.43 8.17
N VAL A 32 5.86 7.34 7.28
CA VAL A 32 5.22 6.06 6.91
C VAL A 32 6.22 5.11 6.25
N HIS A 33 7.20 5.62 5.50
CA HIS A 33 8.28 4.81 4.94
C HIS A 33 9.43 4.58 5.92
N TYR A 34 9.76 5.56 6.76
CA TYR A 34 10.90 5.52 7.68
C TYR A 34 10.75 4.41 8.72
N ILE A 35 9.58 4.31 9.36
CA ILE A 35 9.36 3.30 10.42
C ILE A 35 9.54 1.87 9.88
N PRO A 36 8.86 1.43 8.80
CA PRO A 36 9.08 0.11 8.23
C PRO A 36 10.52 -0.11 7.76
N SER A 37 11.16 0.91 7.19
CA SER A 37 12.55 0.80 6.72
C SER A 37 13.52 0.51 7.87
N VAL A 38 13.40 1.22 8.99
CA VAL A 38 14.20 0.97 10.19
C VAL A 38 13.94 -0.44 10.74
N LEU A 39 12.68 -0.88 10.80
CA LEU A 39 12.33 -2.22 11.28
C LEU A 39 12.93 -3.33 10.40
N VAL A 40 12.81 -3.21 9.07
CA VAL A 40 13.34 -4.22 8.14
C VAL A 40 14.87 -4.30 8.19
N ILE A 41 15.57 -3.20 8.51
CA ILE A 41 17.03 -3.19 8.64
C ILE A 41 17.49 -3.74 10.00
N THR A 42 16.75 -3.44 11.08
CA THR A 42 17.22 -3.70 12.45
C THR A 42 16.75 -5.02 13.05
N LEU A 43 15.61 -5.56 12.60
CA LEU A 43 15.06 -6.80 13.15
C LEU A 43 15.79 -8.08 12.68
N PRO A 44 16.18 -8.22 11.40
CA PRO A 44 16.83 -9.44 10.94
C PRO A 44 18.24 -9.62 11.52
N PRO A 45 18.69 -10.88 11.73
CA PRO A 45 20.08 -11.19 12.03
C PRO A 45 21.02 -10.66 10.94
N THR A 46 22.17 -10.13 11.33
CA THR A 46 23.11 -9.43 10.42
C THR A 46 23.57 -10.28 9.22
N SER A 47 23.61 -11.62 9.35
CA SER A 47 23.96 -12.54 8.26
C SER A 47 22.94 -12.54 7.12
N GLU A 48 21.66 -12.27 7.41
CA GLU A 48 20.54 -12.42 6.46
C GLU A 48 19.85 -11.10 6.08
N VAL A 49 20.23 -9.96 6.68
CA VAL A 49 19.57 -8.65 6.44
C VAL A 49 19.46 -8.32 4.96
N TYR A 50 20.54 -8.49 4.19
CA TYR A 50 20.54 -8.14 2.76
C TYR A 50 19.55 -8.99 1.96
N SER A 51 19.62 -10.31 2.11
CA SER A 51 18.70 -11.25 1.46
C SER A 51 17.25 -10.97 1.86
N PHE A 52 17.00 -10.75 3.16
CA PHE A 52 15.68 -10.45 3.68
C PHE A 52 15.09 -9.15 3.10
N ILE A 53 15.89 -8.08 2.98
CA ILE A 53 15.44 -6.82 2.36
C ILE A 53 14.97 -7.08 0.91
N LEU A 54 15.78 -7.80 0.12
CA LEU A 54 15.44 -8.10 -1.27
C LEU A 54 14.15 -8.92 -1.38
N GLU A 55 13.97 -9.88 -0.49
CA GLU A 55 12.78 -10.74 -0.48
C GLU A 55 11.52 -9.99 -0.03
N VAL A 56 11.61 -9.16 1.01
CA VAL A 56 10.50 -8.34 1.53
C VAL A 56 10.09 -7.25 0.54
N GLU A 57 11.02 -6.69 -0.24
CA GLU A 57 10.69 -5.76 -1.32
C GLU A 57 10.12 -6.51 -2.54
N GLY A 58 10.77 -7.61 -2.93
CA GLY A 58 10.45 -8.34 -4.15
C GLY A 58 9.11 -9.08 -4.08
N TYR A 59 8.76 -9.67 -2.94
CA TYR A 59 7.58 -10.52 -2.82
C TYR A 59 6.26 -9.76 -2.97
N PRO A 60 6.00 -8.64 -2.26
CA PRO A 60 4.88 -7.74 -2.55
C PRO A 60 4.87 -7.27 -4.01
N GLY A 61 6.05 -6.98 -4.57
CA GLY A 61 6.22 -6.62 -5.97
C GLY A 61 5.63 -7.64 -6.94
N GLN A 62 5.73 -8.94 -6.64
CA GLN A 62 5.11 -9.98 -7.47
C GLN A 62 3.60 -10.02 -7.35
N ILE A 63 3.04 -9.72 -6.16
CA ILE A 63 1.58 -9.60 -5.96
C ILE A 63 1.04 -8.45 -6.82
N TYR A 64 1.67 -7.27 -6.76
CA TYR A 64 1.28 -6.13 -7.60
C TYR A 64 1.48 -6.42 -9.09
N GLY A 65 2.60 -7.03 -9.47
CA GLY A 65 2.85 -7.44 -10.85
C GLY A 65 1.80 -8.42 -11.38
N LEU A 66 1.35 -9.37 -10.56
CA LEU A 66 0.27 -10.28 -10.91
C LEU A 66 -1.06 -9.53 -11.04
N ALA A 67 -1.41 -8.67 -10.09
CA ALA A 67 -2.63 -7.87 -10.15
C ALA A 67 -2.69 -6.99 -11.41
N ILE A 68 -1.59 -6.34 -11.78
CA ILE A 68 -1.49 -5.51 -12.98
C ILE A 68 -1.64 -6.35 -14.25
N THR A 69 -0.95 -7.48 -14.35
CA THR A 69 -1.01 -8.34 -15.54
C THR A 69 -2.40 -8.95 -15.73
N LEU A 70 -3.03 -9.43 -14.66
CA LEU A 70 -4.41 -9.90 -14.67
C LEU A 70 -5.39 -8.77 -15.01
N GLY A 71 -5.21 -7.59 -14.43
CA GLY A 71 -6.00 -6.39 -14.74
C GLY A 71 -5.90 -6.00 -16.22
N LEU A 72 -4.71 -6.11 -16.82
CA LEU A 72 -4.49 -5.84 -18.24
C LEU A 72 -5.20 -6.86 -19.14
N ILE A 73 -5.13 -8.15 -18.79
CA ILE A 73 -5.84 -9.23 -19.52
C ILE A 73 -7.35 -9.02 -19.41
N TRP A 74 -7.85 -8.74 -18.21
CA TRP A 74 -9.27 -8.47 -17.96
C TRP A 74 -9.77 -7.25 -18.72
N LEU A 75 -8.99 -6.15 -18.74
CA LEU A 75 -9.31 -4.94 -19.50
C LEU A 75 -9.36 -5.21 -21.02
N ARG A 76 -8.51 -6.10 -21.53
CA ARG A 76 -8.55 -6.53 -22.94
C ARG A 76 -9.80 -7.31 -23.28
N TYR A 77 -10.22 -8.19 -22.39
CA TYR A 77 -11.42 -8.99 -22.58
C TYR A 77 -12.69 -8.14 -22.48
N LYS A 78 -12.80 -7.29 -21.45
CA LYS A 78 -14.03 -6.54 -21.15
C LYS A 78 -14.25 -5.33 -22.05
N ARG A 79 -13.18 -4.66 -22.48
CA ARG A 79 -13.25 -3.43 -23.28
C ARG A 79 -12.34 -3.51 -24.52
N PRO A 80 -12.73 -4.33 -25.51
CA PRO A 80 -12.00 -4.41 -26.77
C PRO A 80 -12.15 -3.14 -27.62
N ASP A 81 -13.17 -2.32 -27.34
CA ASP A 81 -13.52 -1.05 -28.00
C ASP A 81 -12.50 0.09 -27.79
N LEU A 82 -11.67 0.01 -26.75
CA LEU A 82 -10.74 1.07 -26.40
C LEU A 82 -9.61 1.22 -27.44
N LYS A 83 -9.43 2.44 -27.97
CA LYS A 83 -8.30 2.80 -28.85
C LYS A 83 -7.00 2.82 -28.05
N ARG A 84 -6.09 1.89 -28.37
CA ARG A 84 -4.81 1.70 -27.66
C ARG A 84 -3.65 2.24 -28.51
N PRO A 85 -3.01 3.36 -28.12
CA PRO A 85 -1.85 3.89 -28.84
C PRO A 85 -0.64 2.96 -28.73
N PHE A 86 -0.48 2.28 -27.59
CA PHE A 86 0.54 1.26 -27.36
C PHE A 86 -0.12 -0.07 -26.99
N LYS A 87 0.35 -1.16 -27.61
CA LYS A 87 -0.17 -2.50 -27.39
C LYS A 87 0.94 -3.39 -26.82
N ALA A 88 0.75 -3.82 -25.58
CA ALA A 88 1.62 -4.86 -25.01
C ALA A 88 1.47 -6.17 -25.80
N TRP A 89 2.58 -6.87 -25.99
CA TRP A 89 2.63 -8.17 -26.64
C TRP A 89 2.03 -9.24 -25.71
N MET A 90 0.89 -9.82 -26.08
CA MET A 90 0.11 -10.70 -25.19
C MET A 90 0.87 -11.92 -24.66
N PRO A 91 1.69 -12.62 -25.46
CA PRO A 91 2.50 -13.73 -24.95
C PRO A 91 3.40 -13.32 -23.78
N ALA A 92 4.04 -12.14 -23.84
CA ALA A 92 4.86 -11.64 -22.74
C ALA A 92 4.04 -11.33 -21.48
N VAL A 93 2.80 -10.87 -21.62
CA VAL A 93 1.90 -10.62 -20.47
C VAL A 93 1.55 -11.93 -19.78
N TYR A 94 1.18 -12.97 -20.54
CA TYR A 94 0.91 -14.30 -19.97
C TYR A 94 2.15 -14.91 -19.33
N PHE A 95 3.31 -14.76 -19.97
CA PHE A 95 4.58 -15.21 -19.41
C PHE A 95 4.92 -14.49 -18.10
N ARG A 96 4.74 -13.17 -18.03
CA ARG A 96 4.94 -12.39 -16.79
C ARG A 96 3.98 -12.86 -15.69
N ALA A 97 2.72 -13.09 -16.00
CA ALA A 97 1.74 -13.61 -15.04
C ALA A 97 2.16 -14.99 -14.50
N LEU A 98 2.63 -15.89 -15.39
CA LEU A 98 3.15 -17.20 -15.00
C LEU A 98 4.37 -17.08 -14.07
N LEU A 99 5.32 -16.19 -14.39
CA LEU A 99 6.48 -15.93 -13.53
C LEU A 99 6.08 -15.38 -12.16
N CYS A 100 5.13 -14.45 -12.10
CA CYS A 100 4.63 -13.96 -10.82
C CYS A 100 4.02 -15.10 -10.00
N VAL A 101 3.20 -15.96 -10.61
CA VAL A 101 2.59 -17.12 -9.91
C VAL A 101 3.67 -18.09 -9.41
N ALA A 102 4.68 -18.38 -10.23
CA ALA A 102 5.80 -19.25 -9.84
C ALA A 102 6.58 -18.68 -8.64
N LEU A 103 6.86 -17.38 -8.62
CA LEU A 103 7.57 -16.72 -7.52
C LEU A 103 6.72 -16.60 -6.25
N LEU A 104 5.41 -16.36 -6.38
CA LEU A 104 4.49 -16.37 -5.25
C LEU A 104 4.29 -17.78 -4.67
N ALA A 105 4.59 -18.82 -5.45
CA ALA A 105 4.57 -20.18 -4.96
C ALA A 105 5.82 -20.54 -4.12
N ALA A 106 6.88 -19.72 -4.13
CA ALA A 106 8.15 -20.02 -3.47
C ALA A 106 8.03 -20.37 -1.97
N PRO A 107 7.22 -19.68 -1.13
CA PRO A 107 7.10 -20.00 0.30
C PRO A 107 6.44 -21.35 0.59
N PHE A 108 5.78 -21.98 -0.39
CA PHE A 108 5.15 -23.29 -0.23
C PHE A 108 6.13 -24.45 -0.42
N PHE A 109 7.35 -24.18 -0.89
CA PHE A 109 8.39 -25.18 -1.09
C PHE A 109 9.52 -24.93 -0.07
N PRO A 110 9.53 -25.66 1.07
CA PRO A 110 10.57 -25.47 2.08
C PRO A 110 11.95 -25.90 1.56
N PRO A 111 13.03 -25.26 2.03
CA PRO A 111 14.38 -25.65 1.66
C PRO A 111 14.75 -27.02 2.25
N SER A 112 15.53 -27.81 1.48
CA SER A 112 15.95 -29.16 1.89
C SER A 112 16.89 -29.19 3.10
N VAL A 113 17.61 -28.10 3.35
CA VAL A 113 18.50 -27.94 4.49
C VAL A 113 18.16 -26.59 5.16
N PRO A 114 17.37 -26.61 6.24
CA PRO A 114 17.08 -25.40 7.01
C PRO A 114 18.35 -24.90 7.71
N ASP A 115 18.54 -23.58 7.73
CA ASP A 115 19.52 -22.95 8.60
C ASP A 115 18.92 -22.89 10.03
N PRO A 116 19.50 -23.61 11.02
CA PRO A 116 18.97 -23.64 12.39
C PRO A 116 19.08 -22.30 13.13
N ASP A 117 20.03 -21.43 12.73
CA ASP A 117 20.25 -20.12 13.35
C ASP A 117 19.68 -18.96 12.51
N GLY A 118 19.14 -19.28 11.33
CA GLY A 118 18.59 -18.33 10.37
C GLY A 118 17.14 -17.92 10.65
N LEU A 119 16.68 -16.91 9.90
CA LEU A 119 15.26 -16.57 9.88
C LEU A 119 14.43 -17.71 9.29
N TRP A 120 13.18 -17.83 9.75
CA TRP A 120 12.26 -18.77 9.13
C TRP A 120 12.10 -18.44 7.64
N TYR A 121 12.28 -19.45 6.78
CA TYR A 121 12.43 -19.29 5.34
C TYR A 121 11.26 -18.56 4.64
N ALA A 122 10.07 -18.51 5.24
CA ALA A 122 8.91 -17.82 4.68
C ALA A 122 8.54 -16.53 5.43
N THR A 123 9.44 -16.01 6.28
CA THR A 123 9.24 -14.76 7.03
C THR A 123 8.97 -13.59 6.08
N TYR A 124 9.75 -13.48 5.00
CA TYR A 124 9.56 -12.41 4.00
C TYR A 124 8.15 -12.44 3.40
N ALA A 125 7.58 -13.62 3.18
CA ALA A 125 6.27 -13.79 2.57
C ALA A 125 5.16 -13.37 3.54
N VAL A 126 5.28 -13.76 4.81
CA VAL A 126 4.33 -13.34 5.85
C VAL A 126 4.39 -11.84 6.09
N VAL A 127 5.60 -11.26 6.19
CA VAL A 127 5.78 -9.81 6.34
C VAL A 127 5.21 -9.07 5.12
N GLY A 128 5.56 -9.49 3.91
CA GLY A 128 5.10 -8.87 2.67
C GLY A 128 3.58 -8.90 2.50
N VAL A 129 2.94 -10.05 2.75
CA VAL A 129 1.47 -10.16 2.74
C VAL A 129 0.85 -9.33 3.87
N GLY A 130 1.46 -9.34 5.06
CA GLY A 130 1.01 -8.54 6.20
C GLY A 130 0.95 -7.05 5.89
N VAL A 131 1.96 -6.51 5.22
CA VAL A 131 2.00 -5.10 4.79
C VAL A 131 0.86 -4.79 3.81
N ILE A 132 0.61 -5.67 2.83
CA ILE A 132 -0.49 -5.49 1.87
C ILE A 132 -1.85 -5.53 2.58
N VAL A 133 -2.06 -6.53 3.43
CA VAL A 133 -3.31 -6.68 4.20
C VAL A 133 -3.53 -5.45 5.09
N PHE A 134 -2.49 -4.97 5.78
CA PHE A 134 -2.55 -3.75 6.57
C PHE A 134 -2.94 -2.54 5.72
N GLY A 135 -2.35 -2.37 4.53
CA GLY A 135 -2.71 -1.31 3.59
C GLY A 135 -4.17 -1.38 3.13
N VAL A 136 -4.67 -2.57 2.82
CA VAL A 136 -6.07 -2.80 2.44
C VAL A 136 -7.02 -2.49 3.61
N LEU A 137 -6.68 -2.94 4.83
CA LEU A 137 -7.47 -2.67 6.02
C LEU A 137 -7.50 -1.18 6.33
N TYR A 138 -6.35 -0.50 6.28
CA TYR A 138 -6.27 0.95 6.42
C TYR A 138 -7.16 1.66 5.40
N TRP A 139 -7.08 1.26 4.12
CA TRP A 139 -7.93 1.80 3.07
C TRP A 139 -9.42 1.55 3.35
N LEU A 140 -9.83 0.34 3.75
CA LEU A 140 -11.22 0.02 4.06
C LEU A 140 -11.75 0.86 5.23
N VAL A 141 -10.97 0.99 6.29
CA VAL A 141 -11.34 1.80 7.46
C VAL A 141 -11.53 3.26 7.07
N TRP A 142 -10.56 3.83 6.33
CA TRP A 142 -10.58 5.24 5.98
C TRP A 142 -11.59 5.60 4.88
N THR A 143 -11.73 4.77 3.85
CA THR A 143 -12.54 5.10 2.66
C THR A 143 -13.96 4.58 2.71
N ILE A 144 -14.25 3.55 3.51
CA ILE A 144 -15.59 2.95 3.56
C ILE A 144 -16.20 3.12 4.95
N ILE A 145 -15.50 2.74 6.01
CA ILE A 145 -16.06 2.73 7.37
C ILE A 145 -16.25 4.18 7.86
N LEU A 146 -15.19 4.99 7.85
CA LEU A 146 -15.23 6.36 8.34
C LEU A 146 -16.27 7.25 7.62
N PRO A 147 -16.39 7.22 6.28
CA PRO A 147 -17.39 8.03 5.57
C PRO A 147 -18.82 7.52 5.80
N ARG A 148 -19.02 6.20 5.97
CA ARG A 148 -20.33 5.63 6.31
C ARG A 148 -20.80 6.02 7.71
N LEU A 149 -19.91 5.97 8.70
CA LEU A 149 -20.22 6.40 10.07
C LEU A 149 -20.39 7.93 10.18
N GLY A 150 -19.62 8.69 9.39
CA GLY A 150 -19.67 10.15 9.39
C GLY A 150 -20.70 10.77 8.43
N GLY A 151 -21.48 9.97 7.69
CA GLY A 151 -22.50 10.48 6.76
C GLY A 151 -21.97 11.30 5.58
N TYR A 152 -20.71 11.12 5.19
CA TYR A 152 -20.07 11.86 4.10
C TYR A 152 -19.55 10.92 3.01
N ARG A 153 -19.30 11.47 1.82
CA ARG A 153 -18.66 10.83 0.68
C ARG A 153 -17.34 11.53 0.40
N LEU A 154 -16.32 10.77 0.02
CA LEU A 154 -15.06 11.31 -0.47
C LEU A 154 -15.21 11.56 -1.98
N GLU A 155 -15.08 12.81 -2.40
CA GLU A 155 -15.04 13.20 -3.81
C GLU A 155 -13.74 13.94 -4.10
N GLU A 156 -13.08 13.60 -5.21
CA GLU A 156 -11.94 14.36 -5.71
C GLU A 156 -12.43 15.70 -6.25
N LYS A 157 -12.05 16.80 -5.60
CA LYS A 157 -12.23 18.16 -6.11
C LYS A 157 -10.87 18.73 -6.50
N GLU A 158 -10.80 19.32 -7.68
CA GLU A 158 -9.64 20.13 -8.06
C GLU A 158 -9.71 21.44 -7.28
N ASP A 159 -8.65 21.72 -6.52
CA ASP A 159 -8.44 22.99 -5.83
C ASP A 159 -7.21 23.68 -6.42
N VAL A 160 -7.24 25.01 -6.46
CA VAL A 160 -6.15 25.80 -7.05
C VAL A 160 -5.46 26.53 -5.92
N LEU A 161 -4.18 26.20 -5.68
CA LEU A 161 -3.34 26.90 -4.71
C LEU A 161 -3.15 28.36 -5.12
N ASP A 162 -2.79 29.20 -4.15
CA ASP A 162 -2.51 30.64 -4.35
C ASP A 162 -1.42 30.93 -5.39
N ASP A 163 -0.60 29.93 -5.74
CA ASP A 163 0.45 29.99 -6.76
C ASP A 163 0.01 29.53 -8.17
N GLY A 164 -1.26 29.14 -8.33
CA GLY A 164 -1.83 28.65 -9.59
C GLY A 164 -1.67 27.14 -9.83
N THR A 165 -1.11 26.40 -8.86
CA THR A 165 -0.96 24.95 -8.97
C THR A 165 -2.30 24.25 -8.71
N THR A 166 -2.77 23.45 -9.68
CA THR A 166 -3.94 22.58 -9.50
C THR A 166 -3.56 21.36 -8.67
N ILE A 167 -4.22 21.18 -7.53
CA ILE A 167 -4.09 19.98 -6.70
C ILE A 167 -5.43 19.26 -6.64
N THR A 168 -5.41 17.93 -6.63
CA THR A 168 -6.60 17.12 -6.43
C THR A 168 -6.77 16.87 -4.94
N VAL A 169 -7.77 17.49 -4.31
CA VAL A 169 -8.08 17.34 -2.88
C VAL A 169 -9.27 16.41 -2.71
N LEU A 170 -9.15 15.45 -1.80
CA LEU A 170 -10.28 14.59 -1.40
C LEU A 170 -11.20 15.38 -0.46
N ALA A 171 -12.21 16.03 -1.02
CA ALA A 171 -13.21 16.79 -0.26
C ALA A 171 -14.27 15.84 0.33
N ARG A 172 -14.64 16.07 1.59
CA ARG A 172 -15.79 15.41 2.23
C ARG A 172 -17.06 16.13 1.79
N VAL A 173 -17.92 15.45 1.03
CA VAL A 173 -19.23 15.96 0.64
C VAL A 173 -20.29 15.27 1.50
N PRO A 174 -21.16 16.00 2.21
CA PRO A 174 -22.25 15.37 2.96
C PRO A 174 -23.11 14.55 2.01
N LYS A 175 -23.52 13.36 2.45
CA LYS A 175 -24.36 12.49 1.64
C LYS A 175 -25.72 13.19 1.46
N ALA A 176 -26.01 13.68 0.27
CA ALA A 176 -27.33 14.20 -0.06
C ALA A 176 -28.37 13.09 0.15
N GLU A 177 -29.47 13.45 0.82
CA GLU A 177 -30.59 12.56 1.16
C GLU A 177 -31.26 11.97 -0.09
#